data_AF-A0AAJ4TLN9-F1
#
_entry.id   AF-A0AAJ4TLN9-F1
#
_cell.length_a   1.000
_cell.length_b   1.000
_cell.length_c   1.000
_cell.angle_alpha   90.00
_cell.angle_beta   90.00
_cell.angle_gamma   90.00
#
_symmetry.space_group_name_H-M   'P 1'
#
loop_
_entity.id
_entity.type
_entity.pdbx_description
1 polymer ?
#
loop_
_entity_poly.entity_id
_entity_poly.type
_entity_poly.pdbx_seq_one_letter_code
_entity_poly.pdbx_strand_id
1 'polypeptide(L)'
;MRTKAGFSLLELMVMMVIMAIIATVAIPMYSDYKTRAKISATDAVANSYLNQVTDYTSGREIFPDETSGLWGCREVNSDNVTRICTERIDSQNAIMKVYVNQDILSNIEEPYYQYNLTLV
;
A
#
# COMPACT_ATOMS: atom_id res chain seq x y z
N MET A 1 -11.23 -33.64 -48.15
CA MET A 1 -10.84 -33.86 -46.74
C MET A 1 -9.99 -32.69 -46.29
N ARG A 2 -10.38 -31.97 -45.22
CA ARG A 2 -9.55 -30.89 -44.66
C ARG A 2 -8.44 -31.52 -43.82
N THR A 3 -7.19 -31.39 -44.26
CA THR A 3 -6.02 -31.76 -43.48
C THR A 3 -5.87 -30.78 -42.32
N LYS A 4 -6.15 -31.24 -41.08
CA LYS A 4 -5.77 -30.48 -39.89
C LYS A 4 -4.26 -30.63 -39.71
N ALA A 5 -3.51 -29.57 -39.97
CA ALA A 5 -2.11 -29.48 -39.57
C ALA A 5 -2.07 -29.38 -38.04
N GLY A 6 -1.61 -30.45 -37.39
CA GLY A 6 -1.36 -30.46 -35.95
C GLY A 6 -0.01 -29.82 -35.63
N PHE A 7 0.12 -29.29 -34.42
CA PHE A 7 1.38 -28.75 -33.89
C PHE A 7 2.41 -29.87 -33.69
N SER A 8 3.69 -29.61 -33.95
CA SER A 8 4.75 -30.59 -33.71
C SER A 8 5.13 -30.64 -32.23
N LEU A 9 5.41 -31.85 -31.70
CA LEU A 9 5.95 -32.02 -30.35
C LEU A 9 7.26 -31.26 -30.14
N LEU A 10 8.07 -31.15 -31.20
CA LEU A 10 9.32 -30.41 -31.17
C LEU A 10 9.08 -28.90 -31.02
N GLU A 11 8.03 -28.40 -31.65
CA GLU A 11 7.63 -26.99 -31.59
C GLU A 11 7.15 -26.62 -30.18
N LEU A 12 6.42 -27.54 -29.54
CA LEU A 12 5.94 -27.38 -28.17
C LEU A 12 7.07 -27.44 -27.13
N MET A 13 8.07 -28.32 -27.34
CA MET A 13 9.24 -28.42 -26.47
C MET A 13 10.08 -27.15 -26.46
N VAL A 14 10.37 -26.58 -27.64
CA VAL A 14 11.13 -25.32 -27.73
C VAL A 14 10.33 -24.18 -27.10
N MET A 15 9.01 -24.14 -27.31
CA MET A 15 8.14 -23.12 -26.72
C MET A 15 8.15 -23.18 -25.18
N MET A 16 8.08 -24.38 -24.59
CA MET A 16 8.16 -24.53 -23.13
C MET A 16 9.49 -24.05 -22.56
N VAL A 17 10.61 -24.32 -23.24
CA VAL A 17 11.93 -23.85 -22.80
C VAL A 17 12.00 -22.32 -22.78
N ILE A 18 11.50 -21.66 -23.84
CA ILE A 18 11.50 -20.19 -23.91
C ILE A 18 10.56 -19.60 -22.85
N MET A 19 9.37 -20.18 -22.66
CA MET A 19 8.43 -19.74 -21.62
C MET A 19 9.03 -19.87 -20.21
N ALA A 20 9.80 -20.94 -19.93
CA ALA A 20 10.45 -21.13 -18.64
C ALA A 20 11.49 -20.04 -18.31
N ILE A 21 12.27 -19.61 -19.31
CA ILE A 21 13.26 -18.53 -19.17
C ILE A 21 12.56 -17.18 -18.90
N ILE A 22 11.47 -16.88 -19.63
CA ILE A 22 10.74 -15.62 -19.43
C ILE A 22 10.02 -15.62 -18.08
N ALA A 23 9.43 -16.74 -17.67
CA ALA A 23 8.68 -16.85 -16.41
C ALA A 23 9.56 -16.58 -15.18
N THR A 24 10.81 -17.02 -15.20
CA THR A 24 11.75 -16.79 -14.08
C THR A 24 12.04 -15.32 -13.83
N VAL A 25 12.02 -14.48 -14.88
CA VAL A 25 12.20 -13.01 -14.76
C VAL A 25 10.85 -12.31 -14.51
N ALA A 26 9.78 -12.77 -15.16
CA ALA A 26 8.47 -12.13 -15.10
C ALA A 26 7.79 -12.28 -13.73
N ILE A 27 7.92 -13.43 -13.06
CA ILE A 27 7.30 -13.69 -11.75
C ILE A 27 7.78 -12.72 -10.66
N PRO A 28 9.10 -12.56 -10.40
CA PRO A 28 9.56 -11.62 -9.36
C PRO A 28 9.19 -10.18 -9.71
N MET A 29 9.35 -9.79 -10.98
CA MET A 29 8.99 -8.46 -11.46
C MET A 29 7.50 -8.15 -11.24
N TYR A 30 6.60 -9.07 -11.56
CA TYR A 30 5.16 -8.89 -11.35
C TYR A 30 4.80 -8.83 -9.86
N SER A 31 5.51 -9.57 -9.01
CA SER A 31 5.35 -9.50 -7.56
C SER A 31 5.70 -8.10 -7.04
N ASP A 32 6.84 -7.55 -7.45
CA ASP A 32 7.29 -6.22 -7.05
C ASP A 32 6.32 -5.13 -7.51
N TYR A 33 5.80 -5.23 -8.75
CA TYR A 33 4.80 -4.28 -9.25
C TYR A 33 3.51 -4.34 -8.45
N LYS A 34 3.02 -5.53 -8.08
CA LYS A 34 1.84 -5.66 -7.21
C LYS A 34 2.08 -5.01 -5.85
N THR A 35 3.24 -5.25 -5.23
CA THR A 35 3.56 -4.63 -3.92
C THR A 35 3.63 -3.12 -4.02
N ARG A 36 4.26 -2.56 -5.05
CA ARG A 36 4.29 -1.10 -5.29
C ARG A 36 2.90 -0.51 -5.51
N ALA A 37 2.03 -1.20 -6.25
CA ALA A 37 0.65 -0.78 -6.44
C ALA A 37 -0.12 -0.76 -5.11
N LYS A 38 0.07 -1.77 -4.26
CA LYS A 38 -0.52 -1.80 -2.91
C LYS A 38 -0.02 -0.64 -2.03
N ILE A 39 1.29 -0.35 -2.06
CA ILE A 39 1.87 0.79 -1.32
C ILE A 39 1.26 2.11 -1.81
N SER A 40 1.18 2.33 -3.12
CA SER A 40 0.55 3.54 -3.67
C SER A 40 -0.91 3.70 -3.27
N ALA A 41 -1.65 2.59 -3.14
CA ALA A 41 -3.03 2.61 -2.65
C ALA A 41 -3.09 2.96 -1.15
N THR A 42 -2.19 2.39 -0.35
CA THR A 42 -2.03 2.76 1.07
C THR A 42 -1.73 4.25 1.23
N ASP A 43 -0.83 4.80 0.43
CA ASP A 43 -0.45 6.21 0.48
C ASP A 43 -1.64 7.12 0.10
N ALA A 44 -2.45 6.71 -0.88
CA ALA A 44 -3.67 7.46 -1.23
C ALA A 44 -4.66 7.51 -0.05
N VAL A 45 -4.83 6.40 0.66
CA VAL A 45 -5.65 6.36 1.88
C VAL A 45 -5.01 7.23 2.96
N ALA A 46 -3.72 7.08 3.23
CA ALA A 46 -3.00 7.87 4.23
C ALA A 46 -3.16 9.39 4.01
N ASN A 47 -2.98 9.85 2.77
CA ASN A 47 -3.12 11.26 2.41
C ASN A 47 -4.54 11.79 2.65
N SER A 48 -5.59 10.98 2.47
CA SER A 48 -6.96 11.41 2.77
C SER A 48 -7.19 11.74 4.25
N TYR A 49 -6.46 11.08 5.16
CA TYR A 49 -6.50 11.35 6.60
C TYR A 49 -5.57 12.51 6.97
N LEU A 50 -4.37 12.57 6.39
CA LEU A 50 -3.45 13.71 6.58
C LEU A 50 -4.08 15.03 6.17
N ASN A 51 -4.80 15.05 5.05
CA ASN A 51 -5.48 16.24 4.57
C ASN A 51 -6.57 16.70 5.56
N GLN A 52 -7.30 15.79 6.22
CA GLN A 52 -8.29 16.18 7.23
C GLN A 52 -7.64 16.92 8.41
N VAL A 53 -6.47 16.47 8.86
CA VAL A 53 -5.72 17.14 9.93
C VAL A 53 -5.13 18.46 9.44
N THR A 54 -4.58 18.47 8.21
CA THR A 54 -3.92 19.64 7.61
C THR A 54 -4.92 20.74 7.24
N ASP A 55 -6.13 20.39 6.79
CA ASP A 55 -7.19 21.35 6.47
C ASP A 55 -7.70 22.05 7.74
N TYR A 56 -7.66 21.38 8.88
CA TYR A 56 -7.99 22.01 10.16
C TYR A 56 -6.91 23.02 10.57
N THR A 57 -5.64 22.64 10.41
CA THR A 57 -4.50 23.47 10.82
C THR A 57 -4.22 24.61 9.84
N SER A 58 -4.66 24.47 8.59
CA SER A 58 -4.63 25.50 7.54
C SER A 58 -5.29 26.79 8.03
N GLY A 59 -4.46 27.80 8.29
CA GLY A 59 -4.86 29.13 8.75
C GLY A 59 -5.12 29.26 10.26
N ARG A 60 -4.99 28.18 11.04
CA ARG A 60 -5.10 28.21 12.51
C ARG A 60 -3.77 28.04 13.23
N GLU A 61 -2.79 27.41 12.59
CA GLU A 61 -1.48 27.07 13.20
C GLU A 61 -1.61 26.29 14.52
N ILE A 62 -2.74 25.59 14.70
CA ILE A 62 -3.09 24.84 15.90
C ILE A 62 -3.69 23.51 15.46
N PHE A 63 -3.24 22.42 16.08
CA PHE A 63 -3.83 21.11 15.90
C PHE A 63 -5.25 21.01 16.49
N PRO A 64 -6.13 20.18 15.89
CA PRO A 64 -7.43 19.91 16.47
C PRO A 64 -7.33 19.49 17.94
N ASP A 65 -8.33 19.87 18.72
CA ASP A 65 -8.47 19.39 20.09
C ASP A 65 -8.82 17.88 20.11
N GLU A 66 -8.67 17.24 21.27
CA GLU A 66 -8.89 15.79 21.41
C GLU A 66 -10.34 15.38 21.09
N THR A 67 -11.31 16.30 21.15
CA THR A 67 -12.73 16.00 20.86
C THR A 67 -13.10 16.11 19.38
N SER A 68 -12.17 16.54 18.52
CA SER A 68 -12.38 16.66 17.07
C SER A 68 -12.72 15.35 16.34
N GLY A 69 -12.48 14.20 16.98
CA GLY A 69 -12.64 12.88 16.35
C GLY A 69 -11.60 12.57 15.27
N LEU A 70 -10.61 13.45 15.10
CA LEU A 70 -9.47 13.28 14.20
C LEU A 70 -8.29 12.55 14.85
N TRP A 71 -8.39 12.26 16.15
CA TRP A 71 -7.40 11.54 16.95
C TRP A 71 -7.88 10.14 17.31
N GLY A 72 -6.91 9.27 17.59
CA GLY A 72 -7.14 7.87 17.95
C GLY A 72 -7.05 6.92 16.76
N CYS A 73 -7.39 5.67 17.01
CA CYS A 73 -7.37 4.62 16.00
C CYS A 73 -8.73 4.44 15.34
N ARG A 74 -8.75 4.40 14.02
CA ARG A 74 -9.91 4.04 13.21
C ARG A 74 -9.59 2.83 12.35
N GLU A 75 -10.46 1.84 12.42
CA GLU A 75 -10.44 0.69 11.52
C GLU A 75 -10.90 1.10 10.13
N VAL A 76 -10.09 0.76 9.12
CA VAL A 76 -10.40 0.97 7.70
C VAL A 76 -10.82 -0.34 7.06
N ASN A 77 -10.30 -1.48 7.54
CA ASN A 77 -10.62 -2.84 7.06
C ASN A 77 -10.66 -2.94 5.52
N SER A 78 -9.68 -2.34 4.86
CA SER A 78 -9.50 -2.39 3.41
C SER A 78 -8.41 -3.40 3.03
N ASP A 79 -8.36 -3.81 1.77
CA ASP A 79 -7.41 -4.80 1.25
C ASP A 79 -5.94 -4.50 1.59
N ASN A 80 -5.58 -3.22 1.66
CA ASN A 80 -4.19 -2.78 1.90
C ASN A 80 -3.97 -2.16 3.29
N VAL A 81 -5.03 -1.62 3.92
CA VAL A 81 -4.97 -0.86 5.17
C VAL A 81 -5.94 -1.44 6.18
N THR A 82 -5.41 -1.88 7.32
CA THR A 82 -6.20 -2.44 8.41
C THR A 82 -6.76 -1.33 9.29
N ARG A 83 -5.88 -0.50 9.84
CA ARG A 83 -6.23 0.59 10.77
C ARG A 83 -5.32 1.80 10.60
N ILE A 84 -5.84 2.97 10.95
CA ILE A 84 -5.07 4.22 10.96
C ILE A 84 -5.18 4.79 12.36
N CYS A 85 -4.04 5.10 12.98
CA CYS A 85 -3.97 5.71 14.29
C CYS A 85 -3.30 7.07 14.19
N THR A 86 -4.00 8.11 14.61
CA THR A 86 -3.48 9.47 14.70
C THR A 86 -3.31 9.84 16.17
N GLU A 87 -2.12 10.29 16.54
CA GLU A 87 -1.78 10.63 17.90
C GLU A 87 -1.09 11.99 17.93
N ARG A 88 -1.60 12.88 18.77
CA ARG A 88 -0.97 14.18 19.00
C ARG A 88 0.14 14.00 20.04
N ILE A 89 1.36 14.41 19.70
CA ILE A 89 2.50 14.32 20.61
C ILE A 89 2.55 15.57 21.50
N ASP A 90 2.42 16.75 20.89
CA ASP A 90 2.47 18.02 21.59
C ASP A 90 1.64 19.09 20.86
N SER A 91 1.89 20.37 21.14
CA SER A 91 1.15 21.47 20.50
C SER A 91 1.53 21.70 19.03
N GLN A 92 2.68 21.20 18.59
CA GLN A 92 3.29 21.43 17.29
C GLN A 92 3.60 20.13 16.54
N ASN A 93 3.60 18.97 17.20
CA ASN A 93 3.88 17.67 16.60
C ASN A 93 2.74 16.66 16.79
N ALA A 94 2.49 15.89 15.74
CA ALA A 94 1.59 14.73 15.73
C ALA A 94 2.17 13.61 14.86
N ILE A 95 1.74 12.38 15.11
CA ILE A 95 2.10 11.20 14.34
C ILE A 95 0.86 10.52 13.82
N MET A 96 0.95 9.99 12.60
CA MET A 96 -0.04 9.10 12.03
C MET A 96 0.61 7.78 11.67
N LYS A 97 0.10 6.68 12.23
CA LYS A 97 0.51 5.30 11.93
C LYS A 97 -0.56 4.65 11.07
N VAL A 98 -0.17 4.24 9.87
CA VAL A 98 -1.05 3.52 8.93
C VAL A 98 -0.64 2.06 8.95
N TYR A 99 -1.46 1.23 9.58
CA TYR A 99 -1.26 -0.20 9.67
C TYR A 99 -1.75 -0.87 8.39
N VAL A 100 -0.86 -1.62 7.77
CA VAL A 100 -1.10 -2.30 6.50
C VAL A 100 -1.25 -3.79 6.70
N ASN A 101 -1.79 -4.45 5.68
CA ASN A 101 -1.86 -5.91 5.67
C ASN A 101 -0.44 -6.52 5.61
N GLN A 102 -0.24 -7.66 6.29
CA GLN A 102 1.01 -8.43 6.28
C GLN A 102 1.44 -8.87 4.88
N ASP A 103 0.51 -8.96 3.91
CA ASP A 103 0.85 -9.24 2.51
C ASP A 103 1.76 -8.18 1.85
N ILE A 104 1.80 -6.97 2.41
CA ILE A 104 2.63 -5.86 1.92
C ILE A 104 4.01 -5.89 2.59
N LEU A 105 4.07 -6.29 3.86
CA LEU A 105 5.26 -6.34 4.69
C LEU A 105 5.31 -7.66 5.46
N SER A 106 5.63 -8.74 4.75
CA SER A 106 5.46 -10.13 5.21
C SER A 106 6.38 -10.56 6.36
N ASN A 107 7.39 -9.77 6.70
CA ASN A 107 8.37 -10.08 7.74
C ASN A 107 8.20 -9.25 9.02
N ILE A 108 7.09 -8.52 9.17
CA ILE A 108 6.84 -7.62 10.28
C ILE A 108 5.49 -7.96 10.93
N GLU A 109 5.50 -8.17 12.24
CA GLU A 109 4.29 -8.30 13.05
C GLU A 109 3.69 -6.90 13.26
N GLU A 110 2.41 -6.72 12.90
CA GLU A 110 1.73 -5.42 12.81
C GLU A 110 2.47 -4.35 11.97
N PRO A 111 2.60 -4.54 10.65
CA PRO A 111 3.34 -3.59 9.83
C PRO A 111 2.61 -2.24 9.73
N TYR A 112 3.35 -1.15 9.91
CA TYR A 112 2.83 0.21 9.77
C TYR A 112 3.81 1.14 9.06
N TYR A 113 3.25 2.14 8.37
CA TYR A 113 3.97 3.32 7.90
C TYR A 113 3.68 4.49 8.84
N GLN A 114 4.73 5.23 9.24
CA GLN A 114 4.59 6.40 10.11
C GLN A 114 4.78 7.69 9.33
N TYR A 115 3.87 8.62 9.54
CA TYR A 115 3.91 9.99 9.03
C TYR A 115 4.04 10.95 10.22
N ASN A 116 5.05 11.80 10.18
CA ASN A 116 5.23 12.85 11.17
C ASN A 116 4.60 14.13 10.63
N LEU A 117 3.70 14.73 11.42
CA LEU A 117 3.12 16.03 11.14
C LEU A 117 3.71 17.04 12.12
N THR A 118 4.24 18.13 11.57
CA THR A 118 4.75 19.25 12.35
C THR A 118 4.12 20.53 11.82
N LEU A 119 3.57 21.34 12.72
CA LEU A 119 3.12 22.70 12.41
C LEU A 119 4.36 23.56 12.17
N VAL A 120 4.31 24.37 11.11
CA VAL A 120 5.38 25.31 10.73
C VAL A 120 4.98 26.70 11.15
#